data_AF-A0A7W1SVC8-F1
#
_entry.id   AF-A0A7W1SVC8-F1
#
_cell.length_a   1.000
_cell.length_b   1.000
_cell.length_c   1.000
_cell.angle_alpha   90.00
_cell.angle_beta   90.00
_cell.angle_gamma   90.00
#
_symmetry.space_group_name_H-M   'P 1'
#
loop_
_entity.id
_entity.type
_entity.pdbx_description
1 polymer ?
#
loop_
_entity_poly.entity_id
_entity_poly.type
_entity_poly.pdbx_seq_one_letter_code
_entity_poly.pdbx_strand_id
1 'polypeptide(L)'
;MAALSGFPKGPGVLMTEQGTFWSSWGERLSALRNIPPVLKIVWRSGPTVVSMGLIMRVLASFLPLGLLAITKLIIDAIVAAVAHHQPVQPRFWWLVGAEFALAVAGTILARIIDFLDAVFADKYTRHVSIEVMRHASQLDLVTYEDPAFYDRLERARVQATDRLGMIQSLGRLVQQIITTITLSVSIMIFSPWLMLLLIIAVVPAFLGESHFAFLGYAKNFRQTPIRRELEYLRVLGGSREAAKELKLFGLAGFLTGRFTSLWDKIYEENVELARQRLLAGSVFSVIGTVGYYSAYAFVIWKTVAGSLSIGTLTFLAGAIQQASSNIQQIFSTLSSIADQALFLTDLLAFFEMKPTIRS
;
A
#
# COMPACT_ATOMS: atom_id res chain seq x y z
N MET A 1 36.50 40.81 -5.22
CA MET A 1 36.63 39.62 -4.35
C MET A 1 35.22 39.15 -4.02
N ALA A 2 34.50 38.44 -4.89
CA ALA A 2 34.75 37.13 -5.48
C ALA A 2 34.59 35.98 -4.46
N ALA A 3 33.72 35.03 -4.82
CA ALA A 3 33.49 33.69 -4.25
C ALA A 3 32.51 33.53 -3.07
N LEU A 4 31.20 33.54 -3.38
CA LEU A 4 30.19 32.71 -2.69
C LEU A 4 29.23 32.07 -3.72
N SER A 5 29.81 31.41 -4.72
CA SER A 5 29.09 30.55 -5.67
C SER A 5 29.53 29.11 -5.45
N GLY A 6 28.71 28.30 -4.79
CA GLY A 6 29.08 26.92 -4.50
C GLY A 6 28.07 26.08 -3.74
N PHE A 7 26.77 26.29 -3.92
CA PHE A 7 25.78 25.27 -3.58
C PHE A 7 25.60 24.33 -4.78
N PRO A 8 25.91 23.03 -4.68
CA PRO A 8 25.43 22.10 -5.68
C PRO A 8 23.90 22.03 -5.53
N LYS A 9 23.21 22.56 -6.53
CA LYS A 9 21.80 22.29 -6.78
C LYS A 9 21.65 20.78 -7.01
N GLY A 10 21.44 19.99 -5.95
CA GLY A 10 20.64 18.77 -6.08
C GLY A 10 19.26 19.15 -6.63
N PRO A 11 18.47 18.22 -7.18
CA PRO A 11 17.18 18.56 -7.78
C PRO A 11 16.21 19.02 -6.70
N GLY A 12 16.34 20.28 -6.30
CA GLY A 12 15.32 21.06 -5.64
C GLY A 12 14.26 21.28 -6.69
N VAL A 13 13.30 20.36 -6.71
CA VAL A 13 12.04 20.54 -7.42
C VAL A 13 11.39 21.77 -6.78
N LEU A 14 11.56 22.92 -7.43
CA LEU A 14 10.75 24.10 -7.18
C LEU A 14 9.32 23.71 -7.55
N MET A 15 8.57 23.23 -6.55
CA MET A 15 7.13 23.01 -6.67
C MET A 15 6.48 24.38 -6.87
N THR A 16 6.31 24.75 -8.13
CA THR A 16 5.43 25.84 -8.54
C THR A 16 4.01 25.47 -8.13
N GLU A 17 3.26 26.46 -7.63
CA GLU A 17 1.96 26.35 -6.94
C GLU A 17 0.81 25.69 -7.73
N GLN A 18 1.04 25.07 -8.89
CA GLN A 18 0.00 24.53 -9.77
C GLN A 18 0.40 23.19 -10.41
N GLY A 19 0.78 22.21 -9.60
CA GLY A 19 0.95 20.83 -10.06
C GLY A 19 -0.40 20.20 -10.42
N THR A 20 -0.74 20.13 -11.70
CA THR A 20 -1.89 19.35 -12.20
C THR A 20 -1.79 17.89 -11.73
N PHE A 21 -2.93 17.21 -11.53
CA PHE A 21 -3.00 15.77 -11.16
C PHE A 21 -2.02 14.87 -11.95
N TRP A 22 -1.75 15.23 -13.21
CA TRP A 22 -0.86 14.50 -14.10
C TRP A 22 0.64 14.73 -13.84
N SER A 23 1.06 15.93 -13.43
CA SER A 23 2.48 16.23 -13.20
C SER A 23 3.02 15.53 -11.95
N SER A 24 2.20 15.43 -10.90
CA SER A 24 2.56 14.69 -9.69
C SER A 24 2.46 13.18 -9.83
N TRP A 25 1.54 12.69 -10.68
CA TRP A 25 1.57 11.31 -11.14
C TRP A 25 2.89 10.98 -11.84
N GLY A 26 3.39 11.90 -12.67
CA GLY A 26 4.73 11.81 -13.27
C GLY A 26 5.85 11.72 -12.24
N GLU A 27 5.78 12.50 -11.15
CA GLU A 27 6.75 12.43 -10.05
C GLU A 27 6.69 11.09 -9.29
N ARG A 28 5.49 10.59 -8.97
CA ARG A 28 5.33 9.24 -8.38
C ARG A 28 5.86 8.16 -9.31
N LEU A 29 5.57 8.24 -10.61
CA LEU A 29 6.10 7.32 -11.61
C LEU A 29 7.63 7.42 -11.70
N SER A 30 8.19 8.62 -11.52
CA SER A 30 9.64 8.81 -11.46
C SER A 30 10.26 8.20 -10.20
N ALA A 31 9.56 8.23 -9.05
CA ALA A 31 9.99 7.54 -7.83
C ALA A 31 9.95 6.00 -8.00
N LEU A 32 9.06 5.45 -8.83
CA LEU A 32 9.06 4.03 -9.19
C LEU A 32 10.35 3.61 -9.92
N ARG A 33 11.12 4.56 -10.49
CA ARG A 33 12.42 4.29 -11.13
C ARG A 33 13.46 3.74 -10.14
N ASN A 34 13.28 3.98 -8.84
CA ASN A 34 14.13 3.45 -7.77
C ASN A 34 13.73 2.04 -7.31
N ILE A 35 12.61 1.48 -7.80
CA ILE A 35 12.15 0.13 -7.44
C ILE A 35 13.06 -0.98 -7.99
N PRO A 36 13.53 -0.97 -9.25
CA PRO A 36 14.36 -2.05 -9.78
C PRO A 36 15.69 -2.27 -9.02
N PRO A 37 16.46 -1.23 -8.64
CA PRO A 37 17.63 -1.39 -7.78
C PRO A 37 17.28 -2.04 -6.43
N VAL A 38 16.17 -1.64 -5.82
CA VAL A 38 15.73 -2.16 -4.52
C VAL A 38 15.27 -3.61 -4.64
N LEU A 39 14.55 -3.96 -5.70
CA LEU A 39 14.20 -5.36 -6.00
C LEU A 39 15.44 -6.23 -6.18
N LYS A 40 16.53 -5.70 -6.73
CA LYS A 40 17.81 -6.41 -6.83
C LYS A 40 18.43 -6.68 -5.46
N ILE A 41 18.36 -5.71 -4.53
CA ILE A 41 18.81 -5.88 -3.14
C ILE A 41 17.93 -6.91 -2.41
N VAL A 42 16.62 -6.81 -2.58
CA VAL A 42 15.64 -7.77 -2.05
C VAL A 42 15.95 -9.19 -2.53
N TRP A 43 16.18 -9.36 -3.84
CA TRP A 43 16.52 -10.67 -4.40
C TRP A 43 17.84 -11.22 -3.85
N ARG A 44 18.86 -10.37 -3.71
CA ARG A 44 20.17 -10.76 -3.15
C ARG A 44 20.11 -11.13 -1.66
N SER A 45 19.19 -10.53 -0.91
CA SER A 45 19.06 -10.81 0.53
C SER A 45 18.60 -12.23 0.86
N GLY A 46 17.85 -12.86 -0.05
CA GLY A 46 17.32 -14.20 0.19
C GLY A 46 16.45 -14.71 -0.96
N PRO A 47 17.04 -15.15 -2.09
CA PRO A 47 16.29 -15.51 -3.29
C PRO A 47 15.30 -16.65 -3.05
N THR A 48 15.66 -17.61 -2.19
CA THR A 48 14.79 -18.74 -1.80
C THR A 48 13.55 -18.31 -1.04
N VAL A 49 13.65 -17.34 -0.13
CA VAL A 49 12.51 -16.89 0.68
C VAL A 49 11.60 -16.01 -0.17
N VAL A 50 12.19 -15.15 -1.02
CA VAL A 50 11.43 -14.32 -1.97
C VAL A 50 10.69 -15.18 -2.99
N SER A 51 11.34 -16.18 -3.59
CA SER A 51 10.70 -17.05 -4.57
C SER A 51 9.60 -17.91 -3.93
N MET A 52 9.84 -18.49 -2.76
CA MET A 52 8.83 -19.24 -2.02
C MET A 52 7.65 -18.34 -1.64
N GLY A 53 7.92 -17.12 -1.15
CA GLY A 53 6.88 -16.15 -0.82
C GLY A 53 6.02 -15.77 -2.02
N LEU A 54 6.63 -15.55 -3.18
CA LEU A 54 5.91 -15.29 -4.43
C LEU A 54 5.06 -16.49 -4.87
N ILE A 55 5.60 -17.71 -4.83
CA ILE A 55 4.85 -18.93 -5.17
C ILE A 55 3.63 -19.08 -4.26
N MET A 56 3.81 -18.91 -2.95
CA MET A 56 2.71 -19.01 -1.98
C MET A 56 1.64 -17.94 -2.22
N ARG A 57 2.04 -16.71 -2.56
CA ARG A 57 1.11 -15.63 -2.91
C ARG A 57 0.36 -15.88 -4.22
N VAL A 58 1.03 -16.45 -5.23
CA VAL A 58 0.39 -16.88 -6.48
C VAL A 58 -0.65 -17.96 -6.19
N LEU A 59 -0.30 -18.99 -5.41
CA LEU A 59 -1.27 -20.02 -5.00
C LEU A 59 -2.45 -19.42 -4.23
N ALA A 60 -2.17 -18.47 -3.31
CA ALA A 60 -3.20 -17.81 -2.51
C ALA A 60 -4.14 -16.96 -3.36
N SER A 61 -3.65 -16.42 -4.48
CA SER A 61 -4.43 -15.56 -5.35
C SER A 61 -5.60 -16.27 -6.04
N PHE A 62 -5.52 -17.60 -6.22
CA PHE A 62 -6.55 -18.43 -6.83
C PHE A 62 -7.58 -18.96 -5.83
N LEU A 63 -7.28 -18.94 -4.53
CA LEU A 63 -8.17 -19.49 -3.50
C LEU A 63 -9.57 -18.86 -3.50
N PRO A 64 -9.73 -17.52 -3.60
CA PRO A 64 -11.06 -16.92 -3.60
C PRO A 64 -11.91 -17.40 -4.79
N LEU A 65 -11.29 -17.55 -5.97
CA LEU A 65 -11.98 -18.09 -7.15
C LEU A 65 -12.40 -19.55 -6.92
N GLY A 66 -11.49 -20.38 -6.40
CA GLY A 66 -11.76 -21.79 -6.12
C GLY A 66 -12.90 -21.97 -5.12
N LEU A 67 -12.91 -21.17 -4.04
CA LEU A 67 -13.99 -21.20 -3.04
C LEU A 67 -15.32 -20.85 -3.70
N LEU A 68 -15.41 -19.73 -4.41
CA LEU A 68 -16.64 -19.33 -5.11
C LEU A 68 -17.13 -20.41 -6.10
N ALA A 69 -16.20 -21.03 -6.84
CA ALA A 69 -16.53 -22.08 -7.81
C ALA A 69 -17.10 -23.34 -7.13
N ILE A 70 -16.52 -23.78 -6.00
CA ILE A 70 -17.03 -24.93 -5.24
C ILE A 70 -18.38 -24.59 -4.60
N THR A 71 -18.52 -23.40 -3.98
CA THR A 71 -19.78 -22.94 -3.40
C THR A 71 -20.90 -22.91 -4.45
N LYS A 72 -20.61 -22.48 -5.68
CA LYS A 72 -21.54 -22.57 -6.81
C LYS A 72 -22.03 -24.01 -7.04
N LEU A 73 -21.11 -24.97 -7.13
CA LEU A 73 -21.47 -26.38 -7.38
C LEU A 73 -22.30 -26.97 -6.24
N ILE A 74 -21.99 -26.59 -4.99
CA ILE A 74 -22.76 -26.99 -3.82
C ILE A 74 -24.19 -26.47 -3.92
N ILE A 75 -24.36 -25.19 -4.23
CA ILE A 75 -25.69 -24.56 -4.35
C ILE A 75 -26.48 -25.17 -5.51
N ASP A 76 -25.86 -25.36 -6.68
CA ASP A 76 -26.50 -25.99 -7.82
C ASP A 76 -26.95 -27.44 -7.50
N ALA A 77 -26.14 -28.19 -6.74
CA ALA A 77 -26.51 -29.54 -6.29
C ALA A 77 -27.68 -29.53 -5.29
N ILE A 78 -27.73 -28.56 -4.37
CA ILE A 78 -28.86 -28.39 -3.43
C ILE A 78 -30.14 -28.08 -4.19
N VAL A 79 -30.09 -27.13 -5.13
CA VAL A 79 -31.25 -26.72 -5.92
C VAL A 79 -31.78 -27.90 -6.74
N ALA A 80 -30.90 -28.70 -7.36
CA ALA A 80 -31.29 -29.90 -8.09
C ALA A 80 -31.94 -30.96 -7.19
N ALA A 81 -31.37 -31.21 -6.00
CA ALA A 81 -31.92 -32.18 -5.05
C ALA A 81 -33.32 -31.77 -4.55
N VAL A 82 -33.51 -30.49 -4.23
CA VAL A 82 -34.79 -29.94 -3.79
C VAL A 82 -35.83 -29.96 -4.92
N ALA A 83 -35.46 -29.56 -6.14
CA ALA A 83 -36.38 -29.55 -7.28
C ALA A 83 -36.92 -30.96 -7.61
N HIS A 84 -36.05 -31.98 -7.58
CA HIS A 84 -36.42 -33.36 -7.92
C HIS A 84 -36.88 -34.21 -6.73
N HIS A 85 -36.92 -33.65 -5.51
CA HIS A 85 -37.23 -34.38 -4.28
C HIS A 85 -36.37 -35.65 -4.10
N GLN A 86 -35.12 -35.60 -4.57
CA GLN A 86 -34.19 -36.72 -4.51
C GLN A 86 -33.25 -36.59 -3.31
N PRO A 87 -32.83 -37.71 -2.70
CA PRO A 87 -31.80 -37.68 -1.68
C PRO A 87 -30.52 -37.10 -2.25
N VAL A 88 -29.80 -36.35 -1.41
CA VAL A 88 -28.55 -35.71 -1.79
C VAL A 88 -27.53 -36.79 -2.18
N GLN A 89 -26.98 -36.69 -3.40
CA GLN A 89 -26.01 -37.68 -3.88
C GLN A 89 -24.74 -37.69 -3.00
N PRO A 90 -24.07 -38.84 -2.80
CA PRO A 90 -22.83 -38.92 -2.04
C PRO A 90 -21.72 -37.96 -2.52
N ARG A 91 -21.74 -37.58 -3.81
CA ARG A 91 -20.85 -36.58 -4.41
C ARG A 91 -20.96 -35.19 -3.77
N PHE A 92 -22.10 -34.85 -3.18
CA PHE A 92 -22.30 -33.58 -2.48
C PHE A 92 -21.36 -33.44 -1.28
N TRP A 93 -21.22 -34.48 -0.47
CA TRP A 93 -20.34 -34.45 0.70
C TRP A 93 -18.86 -34.34 0.31
N TRP A 94 -18.49 -34.84 -0.87
CA TRP A 94 -17.16 -34.58 -1.45
C TRP A 94 -16.95 -33.11 -1.81
N LEU A 95 -17.99 -32.40 -2.31
CA LEU A 95 -17.90 -30.96 -2.57
C LEU A 95 -17.76 -30.16 -1.26
N VAL A 96 -18.53 -30.50 -0.23
CA VAL A 96 -18.41 -29.87 1.10
C VAL A 96 -17.02 -30.15 1.71
N GLY A 97 -16.53 -31.39 1.59
CA GLY A 97 -15.18 -31.74 2.01
C GLY A 97 -14.10 -30.99 1.23
N ALA A 98 -14.30 -30.76 -0.08
CA ALA A 98 -13.40 -29.98 -0.91
C ALA A 98 -13.41 -28.48 -0.55
N GLU A 99 -14.57 -27.90 -0.25
CA GLU A 99 -14.69 -26.51 0.23
C GLU A 99 -13.96 -26.35 1.57
N PHE A 100 -14.18 -27.27 2.50
CA PHE A 100 -13.47 -27.29 3.78
C PHE A 100 -11.96 -27.42 3.60
N ALA A 101 -11.50 -28.37 2.76
CA ALA A 101 -10.09 -28.56 2.48
C ALA A 101 -9.46 -27.32 1.86
N LEU A 102 -10.16 -26.64 0.95
CA LEU A 102 -9.69 -25.40 0.32
C LEU A 102 -9.64 -24.24 1.32
N ALA A 103 -10.62 -24.12 2.21
CA ALA A 103 -10.63 -23.12 3.28
C ALA A 103 -9.46 -23.34 4.26
N VAL A 104 -9.21 -24.59 4.68
CA VAL A 104 -8.07 -24.94 5.53
C VAL A 104 -6.75 -24.70 4.80
N ALA A 105 -6.65 -25.06 3.52
CA ALA A 105 -5.47 -24.75 2.72
C ALA A 105 -5.23 -23.25 2.67
N GLY A 106 -6.28 -22.44 2.57
CA GLY A 106 -6.18 -20.98 2.60
C GLY A 106 -5.69 -20.41 3.92
N THR A 107 -6.18 -20.91 5.05
CA THR A 107 -5.68 -20.46 6.36
C THR A 107 -4.22 -20.86 6.57
N ILE A 108 -3.83 -22.08 6.19
CA ILE A 108 -2.43 -22.54 6.25
C ILE A 108 -1.54 -21.69 5.33
N LEU A 109 -1.99 -21.41 4.11
CA LEU A 109 -1.21 -20.63 3.16
C LEU A 109 -0.99 -19.19 3.62
N ALA A 110 -2.00 -18.57 4.23
CA ALA A 110 -1.85 -17.26 4.88
C ALA A 110 -0.78 -17.29 5.98
N ARG A 111 -0.80 -18.31 6.85
CA ARG A 111 0.21 -18.49 7.90
C ARG A 111 1.62 -18.71 7.34
N ILE A 112 1.75 -19.45 6.24
CA ILE A 112 3.03 -19.66 5.56
C ILE A 112 3.53 -18.32 4.97
N ILE A 113 2.66 -17.52 4.35
CA ILE A 113 3.03 -16.20 3.83
C ILE A 113 3.50 -15.29 4.98
N ASP A 114 2.80 -15.25 6.10
CA ASP A 114 3.19 -14.46 7.28
C ASP A 114 4.56 -14.90 7.83
N PHE A 115 4.80 -16.21 7.92
CA PHE A 115 6.09 -16.76 8.33
C PHE A 115 7.21 -16.39 7.35
N LEU A 116 6.98 -16.52 6.05
CA LEU A 116 7.95 -16.15 5.02
C LEU A 116 8.24 -14.65 5.03
N ASP A 117 7.23 -13.81 5.27
CA ASP A 117 7.39 -12.35 5.39
C ASP A 117 8.22 -11.97 6.61
N ALA A 118 8.07 -12.67 7.74
CA ALA A 118 8.89 -12.47 8.94
C ALA A 118 10.35 -12.91 8.72
N VAL A 119 10.56 -14.10 8.14
CA VAL A 119 11.90 -14.61 7.82
C VAL A 119 12.59 -13.73 6.77
N PHE A 120 11.84 -13.28 5.77
CA PHE A 120 12.33 -12.34 4.77
C PHE A 120 12.76 -11.03 5.43
N ALA A 121 11.96 -10.50 6.36
CA ALA A 121 12.26 -9.25 7.02
C ALA A 121 13.58 -9.29 7.81
N ASP A 122 13.82 -10.39 8.52
CA ASP A 122 15.07 -10.60 9.26
C ASP A 122 16.28 -10.72 8.30
N LYS A 123 16.16 -11.55 7.25
CA LYS A 123 17.24 -11.71 6.25
C LYS A 123 17.56 -10.41 5.53
N TYR A 124 16.54 -9.65 5.14
CA TYR A 124 16.69 -8.35 4.51
C TYR A 124 17.42 -7.36 5.42
N THR A 125 16.95 -7.23 6.67
CA THR A 125 17.56 -6.34 7.66
C THR A 125 19.03 -6.68 7.89
N ARG A 126 19.34 -7.98 8.05
CA ARG A 126 20.72 -8.46 8.19
C ARG A 126 21.56 -8.13 6.95
N HIS A 127 21.06 -8.43 5.75
CA HIS A 127 21.80 -8.22 4.51
C HIS A 127 22.12 -6.73 4.29
N VAL A 128 21.13 -5.86 4.42
CA VAL A 128 21.33 -4.42 4.23
C VAL A 128 22.22 -3.84 5.33
N SER A 129 22.09 -4.28 6.58
CA SER A 129 22.96 -3.82 7.67
C SER A 129 24.43 -4.17 7.41
N ILE A 130 24.72 -5.39 6.94
CA ILE A 130 26.08 -5.80 6.58
C ILE A 130 26.59 -4.98 5.39
N GLU A 131 25.75 -4.74 4.38
CA GLU A 131 26.16 -3.98 3.19
C GLU A 131 26.44 -2.51 3.52
N VAL A 132 25.61 -1.89 4.37
CA VAL A 132 25.85 -0.53 4.88
C VAL A 132 27.16 -0.48 5.67
N MET A 133 27.40 -1.43 6.58
CA MET A 133 28.64 -1.49 7.36
C MET A 133 29.88 -1.69 6.48
N ARG A 134 29.80 -2.60 5.51
CA ARG A 134 30.88 -2.88 4.55
C ARG A 134 31.18 -1.68 3.66
N HIS A 135 30.15 -0.98 3.21
CA HIS A 135 30.32 0.23 2.40
C HIS A 135 30.90 1.37 3.23
N ALA A 136 30.39 1.57 4.45
CA ALA A 136 30.90 2.58 5.38
C ALA A 136 32.38 2.34 5.73
N SER A 137 32.84 1.09 5.87
CA SER A 137 34.25 0.78 6.15
C SER A 137 35.20 1.02 4.97
N GLN A 138 34.67 1.16 3.76
CA GLN A 138 35.46 1.43 2.55
C GLN A 138 35.65 2.93 2.29
N LEU A 139 35.00 3.79 3.06
CA LEU A 139 35.07 5.24 2.92
C LEU A 139 36.16 5.82 3.81
N ASP A 140 36.78 6.91 3.34
CA ASP A 140 37.93 7.53 4.01
C ASP A 140 37.54 8.05 5.39
N LEU A 141 38.44 7.94 6.37
CA LEU A 141 38.23 8.45 7.73
C LEU A 141 37.89 9.95 7.75
N VAL A 142 38.48 10.73 6.83
CA VAL A 142 38.18 12.16 6.67
C VAL A 142 36.70 12.41 6.34
N THR A 143 36.04 11.47 5.67
CA THR A 143 34.60 11.55 5.35
C THR A 143 33.74 11.43 6.62
N TYR A 144 34.24 10.75 7.67
CA TYR A 144 33.50 10.61 8.94
C TYR A 144 33.47 11.89 9.76
N GLU A 145 34.37 12.83 9.51
CA GLU A 145 34.39 14.14 10.18
C GLU A 145 33.38 15.13 9.57
N ASP A 146 32.81 14.81 8.40
CA ASP A 146 31.75 15.61 7.78
C ASP A 146 30.37 15.27 8.40
N PRO A 147 29.70 16.22 9.08
CA PRO A 147 28.36 16.02 9.62
C PRO A 147 27.34 15.57 8.57
N ALA A 148 27.49 16.01 7.31
CA ALA A 148 26.59 15.63 6.23
C ALA A 148 26.73 14.14 5.87
N PHE A 149 27.92 13.55 6.02
CA PHE A 149 28.13 12.12 5.84
C PHE A 149 27.52 11.32 6.98
N TYR A 150 27.75 11.74 8.23
CA TYR A 150 27.16 11.08 9.40
C TYR A 150 25.63 11.04 9.30
N ASP A 151 25.01 12.16 8.92
CA ASP A 151 23.55 12.23 8.70
C ASP A 151 23.08 11.33 7.57
N ARG A 152 23.88 11.12 6.52
CA ARG A 152 23.54 10.19 5.42
C ARG A 152 23.65 8.74 5.86
N LEU A 153 24.68 8.40 6.63
CA LEU A 153 24.86 7.06 7.19
C LEU A 153 23.72 6.71 8.15
N GLU A 154 23.36 7.61 9.06
CA GLU A 154 22.27 7.39 10.01
C GLU A 154 20.92 7.27 9.28
N ARG A 155 20.65 8.14 8.28
CA ARG A 155 19.47 8.00 7.42
C ARG A 155 19.43 6.68 6.67
N ALA A 156 20.55 6.25 6.07
CA ALA A 156 20.63 4.99 5.35
C ALA A 156 20.36 3.80 6.29
N ARG A 157 20.87 3.84 7.53
CA ARG A 157 20.64 2.82 8.55
C ARG A 157 19.17 2.75 8.97
N VAL A 158 18.56 3.88 9.32
CA VAL A 158 17.15 3.94 9.74
C VAL A 158 16.23 3.52 8.59
N GLN A 159 16.45 4.03 7.38
CA GLN A 159 15.64 3.70 6.21
C GLN A 159 15.79 2.24 5.76
N ALA A 160 16.96 1.62 5.97
CA ALA A 160 17.14 0.20 5.67
C ALA A 160 16.19 -0.70 6.49
N THR A 161 15.95 -0.37 7.75
CA THR A 161 15.12 -1.19 8.65
C THR A 161 13.63 -0.80 8.59
N ASP A 162 13.33 0.48 8.44
CA ASP A 162 11.97 1.04 8.50
C ASP A 162 11.14 0.82 7.20
N ARG A 163 11.70 0.14 6.19
CA ARG A 163 11.09 -0.02 4.85
C ARG A 163 10.68 -1.44 4.51
N LEU A 164 10.74 -2.35 5.48
CA LEU A 164 10.21 -3.71 5.39
C LEU A 164 8.73 -3.76 4.98
N GLY A 165 7.93 -2.82 5.49
CA GLY A 165 6.51 -2.71 5.16
C GLY A 165 6.26 -2.45 3.66
N MET A 166 7.16 -1.75 2.98
CA MET A 166 7.07 -1.47 1.55
C MET A 166 7.24 -2.74 0.73
N ILE A 167 8.25 -3.54 1.09
CA ILE A 167 8.59 -4.76 0.36
C ILE A 167 7.49 -5.81 0.53
N GLN A 168 6.95 -5.95 1.74
CA GLN A 168 5.78 -6.81 1.98
C GLN A 168 4.55 -6.32 1.19
N SER A 169 4.37 -4.99 1.08
CA SER A 169 3.30 -4.39 0.27
C SER A 169 3.46 -4.68 -1.22
N LEU A 170 4.68 -4.70 -1.76
CA LEU A 170 4.94 -5.10 -3.15
C LEU A 170 4.48 -6.54 -3.40
N GLY A 171 4.81 -7.47 -2.51
CA GLY A 171 4.31 -8.83 -2.64
C GLY A 171 2.78 -8.90 -2.58
N ARG A 172 2.14 -8.09 -1.71
CA ARG A 172 0.68 -8.10 -1.55
C ARG A 172 0.01 -7.55 -2.80
N LEU A 173 0.61 -6.52 -3.39
CA LEU A 173 0.18 -5.94 -4.64
C LEU A 173 0.18 -6.97 -5.77
N VAL A 174 1.24 -7.79 -5.89
CA VAL A 174 1.28 -8.88 -6.88
C VAL A 174 0.12 -9.87 -6.68
N GLN A 175 -0.11 -10.31 -5.44
CA GLN A 175 -1.22 -11.21 -5.12
C GLN A 175 -2.57 -10.59 -5.50
N GLN A 176 -2.81 -9.34 -5.10
CA GLN A 176 -4.07 -8.64 -5.36
C GLN A 176 -4.32 -8.43 -6.86
N ILE A 177 -3.27 -8.11 -7.63
CA ILE A 177 -3.36 -7.98 -9.09
C ILE A 177 -3.78 -9.31 -9.70
N ILE A 178 -3.13 -10.42 -9.33
CA ILE A 178 -3.48 -11.74 -9.87
C ILE A 178 -4.91 -12.11 -9.49
N THR A 179 -5.31 -11.96 -8.22
CA THR A 179 -6.69 -12.25 -7.81
C THR A 179 -7.70 -11.39 -8.56
N THR A 180 -7.41 -10.10 -8.76
CA THR A 180 -8.29 -9.20 -9.52
C THR A 180 -8.42 -9.63 -10.97
N ILE A 181 -7.32 -10.01 -11.62
CA ILE A 181 -7.33 -10.55 -12.99
C ILE A 181 -8.13 -11.84 -13.04
N THR A 182 -7.88 -12.78 -12.13
CA THR A 182 -8.56 -14.07 -12.06
C THR A 182 -10.07 -13.91 -11.87
N LEU A 183 -10.50 -13.04 -10.96
CA LEU A 183 -11.92 -12.73 -10.77
C LEU A 183 -12.52 -12.01 -11.98
N SER A 184 -11.82 -11.03 -12.55
CA SER A 184 -12.28 -10.28 -13.73
C SER A 184 -12.47 -11.18 -14.95
N VAL A 185 -11.50 -12.08 -15.20
CA VAL A 185 -11.59 -13.09 -16.27
C VAL A 185 -12.78 -14.00 -16.02
N SER A 186 -13.00 -14.43 -14.77
CA SER A 186 -14.15 -15.27 -14.46
C SER A 186 -15.49 -14.58 -14.74
N ILE A 187 -15.63 -13.29 -14.41
CA ILE A 187 -16.82 -12.49 -14.71
C ILE A 187 -16.99 -12.33 -16.23
N MET A 188 -15.89 -12.06 -16.94
CA MET A 188 -15.88 -11.88 -18.40
C MET A 188 -16.34 -13.12 -19.15
N ILE A 189 -16.00 -14.32 -18.67
CA ILE A 189 -16.44 -15.61 -19.25
C ILE A 189 -17.96 -15.74 -19.20
N PHE A 190 -18.63 -15.26 -18.14
CA PHE A 190 -20.09 -15.32 -18.03
C PHE A 190 -20.79 -14.20 -18.80
N SER A 191 -20.32 -12.95 -18.67
CA SER A 191 -20.91 -11.81 -19.38
C SER A 191 -19.92 -10.63 -19.47
N PRO A 192 -19.48 -10.25 -20.68
CA PRO A 192 -18.67 -9.05 -20.90
C PRO A 192 -19.34 -7.76 -20.42
N TRP A 193 -20.67 -7.70 -20.44
CA TRP A 193 -21.45 -6.55 -19.97
C TRP A 193 -21.32 -6.33 -18.45
N LEU A 194 -21.19 -7.41 -17.66
CA LEU A 194 -20.95 -7.31 -16.22
C LEU A 194 -19.57 -6.71 -15.92
N MET A 195 -18.57 -7.06 -16.72
CA MET A 195 -17.24 -6.47 -16.61
C MET A 195 -17.26 -4.96 -16.91
N LEU A 196 -17.96 -4.54 -17.96
CA LEU A 196 -18.11 -3.11 -18.28
C LEU A 196 -18.79 -2.35 -17.14
N LEU A 197 -19.84 -2.92 -16.54
CA LEU A 197 -20.54 -2.32 -15.41
C LEU A 197 -19.62 -2.19 -14.19
N LEU A 198 -18.82 -3.24 -13.89
CA LEU A 198 -17.82 -3.19 -12.84
C LEU A 198 -16.77 -2.09 -13.08
N ILE A 199 -16.27 -1.97 -14.31
CA ILE A 199 -15.31 -0.90 -14.67
C ILE A 199 -15.95 0.47 -14.43
N ILE A 200 -17.17 0.69 -14.92
CA ILE A 200 -17.89 1.97 -14.77
C ILE A 200 -18.16 2.28 -13.29
N ALA A 201 -18.41 1.28 -12.45
CA ALA A 201 -18.64 1.45 -11.02
C ALA A 201 -17.36 1.77 -10.24
N VAL A 202 -16.25 1.12 -10.59
CA VAL A 202 -15.01 1.18 -9.81
C VAL A 202 -14.09 2.32 -10.25
N VAL A 203 -14.02 2.65 -11.54
CA VAL A 203 -13.10 3.67 -12.07
C VAL A 203 -13.35 5.06 -11.47
N PRO A 204 -14.59 5.58 -11.36
CA PRO A 204 -14.82 6.89 -10.73
C PRO A 204 -14.40 6.92 -9.26
N ALA A 205 -14.70 5.85 -8.51
CA ALA A 205 -14.28 5.75 -7.11
C ALA A 205 -12.77 5.69 -6.96
N PHE A 206 -12.10 4.99 -7.86
CA PHE A 206 -10.64 4.96 -7.94
C PHE A 206 -10.04 6.34 -8.22
N LEU A 207 -10.58 7.08 -9.20
CA LEU A 207 -10.09 8.42 -9.54
C LEU A 207 -10.30 9.41 -8.38
N GLY A 208 -11.45 9.31 -7.70
CA GLY A 208 -11.76 10.12 -6.51
C GLY A 208 -10.78 9.89 -5.37
N GLU A 209 -10.58 8.64 -4.95
CA GLU A 209 -9.62 8.31 -3.89
C GLU A 209 -8.18 8.67 -4.29
N SER A 210 -7.83 8.51 -5.58
CA SER A 210 -6.54 8.93 -6.12
C SER A 210 -6.29 10.43 -5.95
N HIS A 211 -7.29 11.24 -6.23
CA HIS A 211 -7.20 12.69 -6.10
C HIS A 211 -7.00 13.11 -4.65
N PHE A 212 -7.77 12.56 -3.70
CA PHE A 212 -7.63 12.92 -2.28
C PHE A 212 -6.35 12.38 -1.63
N ALA A 213 -5.88 11.20 -2.04
CA ALA A 213 -4.58 10.70 -1.62
C ALA A 213 -3.46 11.67 -2.04
N PHE A 214 -3.56 12.24 -3.23
CA PHE A 214 -2.60 13.24 -3.71
C PHE A 214 -2.67 14.56 -2.94
N LEU A 215 -3.87 15.12 -2.75
CA LEU A 215 -4.05 16.34 -1.95
C LEU A 215 -3.53 16.17 -0.52
N GLY A 216 -3.79 15.00 0.09
CA GLY A 216 -3.27 14.65 1.41
C GLY A 216 -1.75 14.62 1.45
N TYR A 217 -1.11 14.05 0.43
CA TYR A 217 0.35 14.02 0.32
C TYR A 217 0.95 15.43 0.19
N ALA A 218 0.48 16.23 -0.78
CA ALA A 218 1.00 17.59 -1.02
C ALA A 218 0.86 18.46 0.23
N LYS A 219 -0.26 18.31 0.93
CA LYS A 219 -0.50 18.98 2.21
C LYS A 219 0.43 18.50 3.32
N ASN A 220 0.59 17.19 3.50
CA ASN A 220 1.50 16.63 4.50
C ASN A 220 2.93 17.14 4.30
N PHE A 221 3.37 17.20 3.03
CA PHE A 221 4.67 17.77 2.69
C PHE A 221 4.78 19.23 3.13
N ARG A 222 3.79 20.07 2.81
CA ARG A 222 3.72 21.48 3.24
C ARG A 222 3.69 21.65 4.77
N GLN A 223 3.11 20.70 5.50
CA GLN A 223 3.05 20.73 6.98
C GLN A 223 4.36 20.34 7.66
N THR A 224 5.34 19.79 6.94
CA THR A 224 6.61 19.29 7.52
C THR A 224 7.33 20.32 8.39
N PRO A 225 7.52 21.59 7.97
CA PRO A 225 8.20 22.60 8.80
C PRO A 225 7.45 22.89 10.10
N ILE A 226 6.12 23.01 10.04
CA ILE A 226 5.27 23.28 11.21
C ILE A 226 5.32 22.10 12.17
N ARG A 227 5.28 20.87 11.66
CA ARG A 227 5.43 19.66 12.48
C ARG A 227 6.79 19.57 13.16
N ARG A 228 7.87 20.02 12.51
CA ARG A 228 9.20 20.13 13.14
C ARG A 228 9.22 21.17 14.27
N GLU A 229 8.56 22.31 14.09
CA GLU A 229 8.44 23.33 15.14
C GLU A 229 7.63 22.80 16.34
N LEU A 230 6.50 22.13 16.09
CA LEU A 230 5.71 21.47 17.14
C LEU A 230 6.52 20.43 17.92
N GLU A 231 7.32 19.63 17.21
CA GLU A 231 8.22 18.66 17.84
C GLU A 231 9.25 19.36 18.73
N TYR A 232 9.88 20.41 18.22
CA TYR A 232 10.84 21.20 18.98
C TYR A 232 10.21 21.80 20.24
N LEU A 233 9.02 22.40 20.13
CA LEU A 233 8.29 22.96 21.27
C LEU A 233 7.92 21.88 22.30
N ARG A 234 7.55 20.68 21.83
CA ARG A 234 7.25 19.53 22.70
C ARG A 234 8.49 19.07 23.46
N VAL A 235 9.62 18.91 22.77
CA VAL A 235 10.89 18.51 23.39
C VAL A 235 11.37 19.58 24.36
N LEU A 236 11.30 20.86 23.98
CA LEU A 236 11.71 21.98 24.81
C LEU A 236 10.84 22.10 26.06
N GLY A 237 9.51 21.99 25.93
CA GLY A 237 8.59 22.07 27.07
C GLY A 237 8.66 20.87 28.02
N GLY A 238 9.12 19.71 27.53
CA GLY A 238 9.23 18.47 28.31
C GLY A 238 10.63 18.14 28.82
N SER A 239 11.67 18.89 28.44
CA SER A 239 13.05 18.59 28.81
C SER A 239 13.38 19.04 30.24
N ARG A 240 14.24 18.28 30.91
CA ARG A 240 14.68 18.60 32.28
C ARG A 240 15.59 19.83 32.31
N GLU A 241 16.34 20.02 31.24
CA GLU A 241 17.29 21.10 31.02
C GLU A 241 16.55 22.44 30.94
N ALA A 242 15.50 22.52 30.13
CA ALA A 242 14.70 23.74 29.97
C ALA A 242 13.71 23.98 31.12
N ALA A 243 13.37 22.96 31.92
CA ALA A 243 12.41 23.08 33.02
C ALA A 243 12.77 24.18 34.05
N LYS A 244 14.07 24.40 34.30
CA LYS A 244 14.53 25.46 35.22
C LYS A 244 14.24 26.84 34.65
N GLU A 245 14.53 27.06 33.37
CA GLU A 245 14.29 28.32 32.66
C GLU A 245 12.78 28.56 32.49
N LEU A 246 12.01 27.54 32.12
CA LEU A 246 10.55 27.64 32.01
C LEU A 246 9.90 28.11 33.32
N LYS A 247 10.35 27.57 34.47
CA LYS A 247 9.83 27.95 35.78
C LYS A 247 10.32 29.31 36.25
N LEU A 248 11.59 29.63 36.02
CA LEU A 248 12.19 30.90 36.43
C LEU A 248 11.61 32.09 35.65
N PHE A 249 11.38 31.91 34.34
CA PHE A 249 10.88 32.95 33.45
C PHE A 249 9.37 32.88 33.18
N GLY A 250 8.65 31.88 33.72
CA GLY A 250 7.21 31.74 33.53
C GLY A 250 6.75 31.45 32.09
N LEU A 251 7.60 30.82 31.27
CA LEU A 251 7.39 30.65 29.81
C LEU A 251 6.39 29.56 29.42
N ALA A 252 5.81 28.83 30.38
CA ALA A 252 4.88 27.75 30.10
C ALA A 252 3.66 28.20 29.26
N GLY A 253 3.09 29.38 29.57
CA GLY A 253 1.96 29.94 28.81
C GLY A 253 2.33 30.31 27.38
N PHE A 254 3.53 30.85 27.16
CA PHE A 254 4.03 31.20 25.82
C PHE A 254 4.22 29.95 24.95
N LEU A 255 4.88 28.92 25.48
CA LEU A 255 5.14 27.68 24.74
C LEU A 255 3.86 26.93 24.41
N THR A 256 2.95 26.81 25.38
CA THR A 256 1.64 26.16 25.18
C THR A 256 0.76 26.95 24.23
N GLY A 257 0.74 28.28 24.30
CA GLY A 257 0.02 29.14 23.35
C GLY A 257 0.55 29.00 21.92
N ARG A 258 1.87 29.03 21.73
CA ARG A 258 2.50 28.82 20.42
C ARG A 258 2.18 27.43 19.87
N PHE A 259 2.35 26.39 20.69
CA PHE A 259 2.01 25.01 20.32
C PHE A 259 0.55 24.89 19.89
N THR A 260 -0.38 25.45 20.67
CA THR A 260 -1.83 25.43 20.37
C THR A 260 -2.13 26.12 19.04
N SER A 261 -1.60 27.33 18.81
CA SER A 261 -1.85 28.05 17.55
C SER A 261 -1.37 27.31 16.30
N LEU A 262 -0.22 26.64 16.38
CA LEU A 262 0.33 25.85 15.27
C LEU A 262 -0.47 24.57 15.06
N TRP A 263 -0.90 23.94 16.16
CA TRP A 263 -1.70 22.74 16.12
C TRP A 263 -3.10 23.00 15.55
N ASP A 264 -3.75 24.09 15.96
CA ASP A 264 -5.06 24.51 15.46
C ASP A 264 -5.03 24.76 13.95
N LYS A 265 -3.96 25.39 13.44
CA LYS A 265 -3.76 25.55 12.00
C LYS A 265 -3.68 24.22 11.26
N ILE A 266 -2.91 23.26 11.78
CA ILE A 266 -2.83 21.91 11.20
C ILE A 266 -4.19 21.21 11.26
N TYR A 267 -4.89 21.37 12.38
CA TYR A 267 -6.21 20.78 12.62
C TYR A 267 -7.24 21.31 11.63
N GLU A 268 -7.34 22.63 11.42
CA GLU A 268 -8.26 23.24 10.46
C GLU A 268 -8.01 22.75 9.05
N GLU A 269 -6.75 22.73 8.58
CA GLU A 269 -6.42 22.19 7.26
C GLU A 269 -6.79 20.69 7.16
N ASN A 270 -6.61 19.91 8.24
CA ASN A 270 -7.00 18.49 8.36
C ASN A 270 -8.49 18.30 8.22
N VAL A 271 -9.27 19.08 8.96
CA VAL A 271 -10.73 19.02 8.92
C VAL A 271 -11.26 19.45 7.56
N GLU A 272 -10.71 20.49 6.94
CA GLU A 272 -11.14 20.96 5.63
C GLU A 272 -10.95 19.88 4.55
N LEU A 273 -9.75 19.30 4.45
CA LEU A 273 -9.49 18.22 3.50
C LEU A 273 -10.33 16.97 3.83
N ALA A 274 -10.50 16.64 5.11
CA ALA A 274 -11.32 15.52 5.54
C ALA A 274 -12.81 15.72 5.18
N ARG A 275 -13.34 16.94 5.29
CA ARG A 275 -14.71 17.27 4.91
C ARG A 275 -14.91 17.14 3.39
N GLN A 276 -13.98 17.65 2.60
CA GLN A 276 -14.02 17.51 1.14
C GLN A 276 -13.96 16.03 0.73
N ARG A 277 -13.05 15.25 1.35
CA ARG A 277 -12.93 13.81 1.12
C ARG A 277 -14.18 13.06 1.56
N LEU A 278 -14.81 13.45 2.67
CA LEU A 278 -16.06 12.84 3.13
C LEU A 278 -17.16 13.03 2.10
N LEU A 279 -17.39 14.25 1.61
CA LEU A 279 -18.44 14.54 0.65
C LEU A 279 -18.21 13.80 -0.68
N ALA A 280 -17.04 14.02 -1.29
CA ALA A 280 -16.74 13.43 -2.59
C ALA A 280 -16.56 11.90 -2.51
N GLY A 281 -15.87 11.40 -1.48
CA GLY A 281 -15.71 9.97 -1.23
C GLY A 281 -17.06 9.27 -0.98
N SER A 282 -17.99 9.92 -0.29
CA SER A 282 -19.36 9.39 -0.12
C SER A 282 -20.09 9.29 -1.46
N VAL A 283 -20.01 10.34 -2.31
CA VAL A 283 -20.63 10.31 -3.65
C VAL A 283 -20.05 9.18 -4.49
N PHE A 284 -18.74 9.04 -4.52
CA PHE A 284 -18.07 7.96 -5.25
C PHE A 284 -18.39 6.56 -4.69
N SER A 285 -18.50 6.43 -3.37
CA SER A 285 -18.91 5.18 -2.71
C SER A 285 -20.35 4.80 -3.07
N VAL A 286 -21.26 5.78 -3.12
CA VAL A 286 -22.64 5.58 -3.58
C VAL A 286 -22.67 5.15 -5.05
N ILE A 287 -21.88 5.77 -5.94
CA ILE A 287 -21.76 5.34 -7.33
C ILE A 287 -21.28 3.88 -7.43
N GLY A 288 -20.25 3.51 -6.67
CA GLY A 288 -19.76 2.13 -6.62
C GLY A 288 -20.81 1.15 -6.10
N THR A 289 -21.58 1.54 -5.08
CA THR A 289 -22.66 0.72 -4.50
C THR A 289 -23.81 0.55 -5.49
N VAL A 290 -24.23 1.63 -6.15
CA VAL A 290 -25.25 1.56 -7.21
C VAL A 290 -24.77 0.68 -8.35
N GLY A 291 -23.51 0.78 -8.75
CA GLY A 291 -22.91 -0.10 -9.75
C GLY A 291 -22.95 -1.57 -9.34
N TYR A 292 -22.53 -1.89 -8.13
CA TYR A 292 -22.63 -3.25 -7.57
C TYR A 292 -24.06 -3.79 -7.60
N TYR A 293 -25.02 -3.04 -7.07
CA TYR A 293 -26.42 -3.47 -7.03
C TYR A 293 -27.08 -3.51 -8.42
N SER A 294 -26.63 -2.69 -9.36
CA SER A 294 -27.09 -2.76 -10.76
C SER A 294 -26.62 -4.03 -11.44
N ALA A 295 -25.34 -4.41 -11.24
CA ALA A 295 -24.83 -5.70 -11.71
C ALA A 295 -25.53 -6.87 -11.03
N TYR A 296 -25.76 -6.78 -9.72
CA TYR A 296 -26.47 -7.80 -8.96
C TYR A 296 -27.92 -7.98 -9.44
N ALA A 297 -28.66 -6.88 -9.65
CA ALA A 297 -30.01 -6.91 -10.21
C ALA A 297 -30.03 -7.50 -11.62
N PHE A 298 -29.04 -7.19 -12.46
CA PHE A 298 -28.91 -7.79 -13.79
C PHE A 298 -28.68 -9.32 -13.72
N VAL A 299 -27.83 -9.79 -12.80
CA VAL A 299 -27.60 -11.23 -12.57
C VAL A 299 -28.88 -11.89 -12.06
N ILE A 300 -29.59 -11.29 -11.10
CA ILE A 300 -30.90 -11.78 -10.63
C ILE A 300 -31.88 -11.92 -11.79
N TRP A 301 -32.02 -10.88 -12.61
CA TRP A 301 -32.93 -10.90 -13.76
C TRP A 301 -32.58 -12.03 -14.74
N LYS A 302 -31.29 -12.23 -15.04
CA LYS A 302 -30.80 -13.34 -15.86
C LYS A 302 -31.07 -14.73 -15.24
N THR A 303 -30.97 -14.85 -13.93
CA THR A 303 -31.29 -16.08 -13.20
C THR A 303 -32.79 -16.38 -13.19
N VAL A 304 -33.63 -15.37 -12.95
CA VAL A 304 -35.10 -15.51 -13.00
C VAL A 304 -35.57 -15.83 -14.42
N ALA A 305 -34.91 -15.28 -15.44
CA ALA A 305 -35.15 -15.62 -16.84
C ALA A 305 -34.68 -17.04 -17.23
N GLY A 306 -34.11 -17.82 -16.31
CA GLY A 306 -33.66 -19.20 -16.54
C GLY A 306 -32.34 -19.35 -17.30
N SER A 307 -31.66 -18.24 -17.61
CA SER A 307 -30.38 -18.29 -18.35
C SER A 307 -29.17 -18.60 -17.47
N LEU A 308 -29.29 -18.42 -16.16
CA LEU A 308 -28.23 -18.67 -15.18
C LEU A 308 -28.79 -19.51 -14.02
N SER A 309 -27.97 -20.40 -13.47
CA SER A 309 -28.31 -21.14 -12.25
C SER A 309 -28.21 -20.26 -11.00
N ILE A 310 -28.85 -20.69 -9.90
CA ILE A 310 -28.75 -20.00 -8.61
C ILE A 310 -27.30 -20.04 -8.07
N GLY A 311 -26.57 -21.14 -8.28
CA GLY A 311 -25.15 -21.20 -7.93
C GLY A 311 -24.30 -20.25 -8.77
N THR A 312 -24.66 -20.00 -10.03
CA THR A 312 -23.98 -18.99 -10.86
C THR A 312 -24.26 -17.58 -10.39
N LEU A 313 -25.47 -17.32 -9.87
CA LEU A 313 -25.80 -16.04 -9.24
C LEU A 313 -24.93 -15.77 -8.02
N THR A 314 -24.78 -16.75 -7.12
CA THR A 314 -23.94 -16.58 -5.92
C THR A 314 -22.46 -16.45 -6.27
N PHE A 315 -21.98 -17.18 -7.28
CA PHE A 315 -20.64 -17.01 -7.83
C PHE A 315 -20.39 -15.59 -8.31
N LEU A 316 -21.26 -15.06 -9.19
CA LEU A 316 -21.09 -13.74 -9.79
C LEU A 316 -21.23 -12.64 -8.74
N ALA A 317 -22.20 -12.74 -7.82
CA ALA A 317 -22.37 -11.77 -6.74
C ALA A 317 -21.13 -11.70 -5.85
N GLY A 318 -20.56 -12.85 -5.48
CA GLY A 318 -19.31 -12.92 -4.71
C GLY A 318 -18.10 -12.41 -5.50
N ALA A 319 -17.96 -12.81 -6.76
CA ALA A 319 -16.85 -12.40 -7.61
C ALA A 319 -16.82 -10.88 -7.85
N ILE A 320 -17.97 -10.26 -8.12
CA ILE A 320 -18.09 -8.81 -8.32
C ILE A 320 -17.73 -8.06 -7.02
N GLN A 321 -18.26 -8.51 -5.88
CA GLN A 321 -17.97 -7.88 -4.58
C GLN A 321 -16.47 -7.96 -4.25
N GLN A 322 -15.88 -9.14 -4.41
CA GLN A 322 -14.47 -9.40 -4.12
C GLN A 322 -13.53 -8.67 -5.10
N ALA A 323 -13.90 -8.58 -6.38
CA ALA A 323 -13.14 -7.82 -7.37
C ALA A 323 -13.15 -6.32 -7.05
N SER A 324 -14.32 -5.77 -6.71
CA SER A 324 -14.46 -4.37 -6.30
C SER A 324 -13.61 -4.06 -5.06
N SER A 325 -13.67 -4.91 -4.01
CA SER A 325 -12.87 -4.71 -2.80
C SER A 325 -11.37 -4.82 -3.08
N ASN A 326 -10.96 -5.79 -3.91
CA ASN A 326 -9.54 -5.97 -4.24
C ASN A 326 -8.98 -4.77 -5.02
N ILE A 327 -9.74 -4.20 -5.96
CA ILE A 327 -9.29 -3.01 -6.70
C ILE A 327 -9.07 -1.81 -5.76
N GLN A 328 -9.95 -1.60 -4.79
CA GLN A 328 -9.77 -0.57 -3.76
C GLN A 328 -8.51 -0.83 -2.92
N GLN A 329 -8.27 -2.08 -2.53
CA GLN A 329 -7.07 -2.46 -1.78
C GLN A 329 -5.78 -2.28 -2.59
N ILE A 330 -5.78 -2.61 -3.89
CA ILE A 330 -4.65 -2.36 -4.80
C ILE A 330 -4.25 -0.90 -4.75
N PHE A 331 -5.23 0.01 -4.84
CA PHE A 331 -4.97 1.43 -4.82
C PHE A 331 -4.35 1.89 -3.48
N SER A 332 -4.93 1.47 -2.36
CA SER A 332 -4.38 1.79 -1.03
C SER A 332 -2.94 1.29 -0.86
N THR A 333 -2.66 0.10 -1.38
CA THR A 333 -1.33 -0.53 -1.34
C THR A 333 -0.35 0.22 -2.23
N LEU A 334 -0.77 0.62 -3.43
CA LEU A 334 0.05 1.39 -4.36
C LEU A 334 0.39 2.78 -3.82
N SER A 335 -0.57 3.47 -3.18
CA SER A 335 -0.29 4.76 -2.52
C SER A 335 0.73 4.59 -1.39
N SER A 336 0.56 3.56 -0.55
CA SER A 336 1.53 3.27 0.51
C SER A 336 2.93 2.96 -0.03
N ILE A 337 3.04 2.26 -1.16
CA ILE A 337 4.32 1.98 -1.81
C ILE A 337 4.94 3.26 -2.36
N ALA A 338 4.16 4.10 -3.05
CA ALA A 338 4.64 5.35 -3.63
C ALA A 338 5.17 6.31 -2.55
N ASP A 339 4.43 6.45 -1.44
CA ASP A 339 4.85 7.29 -0.32
C ASP A 339 6.15 6.77 0.32
N GLN A 340 6.33 5.45 0.39
CA GLN A 340 7.55 4.83 0.94
C GLN A 340 8.72 4.83 -0.05
N ALA A 341 8.45 4.81 -1.36
CA ALA A 341 9.46 4.77 -2.42
C ALA A 341 10.26 6.07 -2.55
N LEU A 342 9.66 7.21 -2.21
CA LEU A 342 10.36 8.51 -2.20
C LEU A 342 11.56 8.51 -1.25
N PHE A 343 11.51 7.70 -0.19
CA PHE A 343 12.57 7.60 0.81
C PHE A 343 13.67 6.60 0.46
N LEU A 344 13.53 5.83 -0.63
CA LEU A 344 14.58 4.92 -1.09
C LEU A 344 15.76 5.66 -1.75
N THR A 345 15.59 6.93 -2.09
CA THR A 345 16.61 7.73 -2.76
C THR A 345 17.84 7.94 -1.89
N ASP A 346 17.70 8.14 -0.57
CA ASP A 346 18.87 8.36 0.29
C ASP A 346 19.69 7.08 0.49
N LEU A 347 19.04 5.91 0.62
CA LEU A 347 19.73 4.62 0.72
C LEU A 347 20.52 4.29 -0.57
N LEU A 348 19.91 4.52 -1.73
CA LEU A 348 20.60 4.32 -3.02
C LEU A 348 21.74 5.33 -3.21
N ALA A 349 21.50 6.60 -2.88
CA ALA A 349 22.54 7.63 -2.92
C ALA A 349 23.71 7.32 -1.99
N PHE A 350 23.45 6.70 -0.83
CA PHE A 350 24.51 6.23 0.07
C PHE A 350 25.38 5.17 -0.61
N PHE A 351 24.79 4.15 -1.24
CA PHE A 351 25.55 3.11 -1.95
C PHE A 351 26.26 3.59 -3.23
N GLU A 352 25.87 4.75 -3.77
CA GLU A 352 26.54 5.37 -4.92
C GLU A 352 27.78 6.19 -4.52
N MET A 353 27.97 6.49 -3.22
CA MET A 353 29.16 7.21 -2.76
C MET A 353 30.43 6.39 -3.00
N LYS A 354 31.48 7.07 -3.43
CA LYS A 354 32.80 6.46 -3.70
C LYS A 354 33.83 7.09 -2.78
N PRO A 355 34.85 6.33 -2.35
CA PRO A 355 35.96 6.90 -1.60
C PRO A 355 36.67 7.96 -2.44
N THR A 356 37.04 9.06 -1.80
CA THR A 356 37.71 10.19 -2.45
C THR A 356 39.18 9.86 -2.70
N ILE A 357 39.75 9.00 -1.85
CA ILE A 357 41.10 8.48 -1.97
C ILE A 357 41.01 7.00 -2.38
N ARG A 358 41.47 6.68 -3.59
CA ARG A 358 41.67 5.29 -4.02
C ARG A 358 43.10 4.90 -3.68
N SER A 359 43.24 3.89 -2.81
CA SER A 359 44.50 3.17 -2.62
C SER A 359 44.93 2.44 -3.89
#